data_AF-A0A0R1UWJ6-F1
#
_entry.id   AF-A0A0R1UWJ6-F1
#
_cell.length_a   1.000
_cell.length_b   1.000
_cell.length_c   1.000
_cell.angle_alpha   90.00
_cell.angle_beta   90.00
_cell.angle_gamma   90.00
#
_symmetry.space_group_name_H-M   'P 1'
#
loop_
_entity.id
_entity.type
_entity.pdbx_description
1 polymer ?
#
loop_
_entity_poly.entity_id
_entity_poly.type
_entity_poly.pdbx_seq_one_letter_code
_entity_poly.pdbx_strand_id
1 'polypeptide(L)'
;MNMLTALKQGLTEMFTIGKRTSRAGFWWLYLDIFIIGLILNLILSPLLKQLAFSGDSVWLLLLFLLSIPYAVTTVALFTAEIRRLHDTNRSGHFLWLLLIPLVGPIIVIVFLAQKAKPAGQRFDKTTQPKAWVKQWWTWVILVLIAVATTAMFNLSARYMDPSAWEQSATSQTQNDGNAKAEDTDTTDDDDDTDDESSDDTIDLGDSSIDIADKKAYTTTFSETWSESTFAIDKVTVYKTDGDYTQGSGHDKTSFNGVVKVHMNIDAGRDINAYPSQATLSTNDGQQVDSDLADSDDFDGELDSGTQSDGNVYFLLPTLDDVSDLSSIRLKWSADYDTDDYDDDNAYKDFDVTVQLNQ
;
A
#
# COMPACT_ATOMS: atom_id res chain seq x y z
N MET A 1 15.49 -3.52 39.52
CA MET A 1 15.89 -3.45 38.10
C MET A 1 15.21 -2.23 37.51
N ASN A 2 15.95 -1.33 36.88
CA ASN A 2 15.40 -0.18 36.16
C ASN A 2 15.57 -0.39 34.63
N MET A 3 14.95 0.47 33.83
CA MET A 3 14.95 0.45 32.36
C MET A 3 16.36 0.33 31.77
N LEU A 4 17.23 1.31 32.00
CA LEU A 4 18.59 1.32 31.44
C LEU A 4 19.43 0.08 31.81
N THR A 5 19.26 -0.46 33.02
CA THR A 5 19.95 -1.71 33.41
C THR A 5 19.40 -2.91 32.64
N ALA A 6 18.09 -2.97 32.41
CA ALA A 6 17.46 -4.04 31.63
C ALA A 6 17.92 -4.00 30.17
N LEU A 7 17.90 -2.81 29.54
CA LEU A 7 18.41 -2.62 28.17
C LEU A 7 19.89 -3.02 28.05
N LYS A 8 20.75 -2.49 28.94
CA LYS A 8 22.19 -2.80 28.94
C LYS A 8 22.44 -4.30 29.09
N GLN A 9 21.74 -4.95 30.02
CA GLN A 9 21.88 -6.39 30.24
C GLN A 9 21.36 -7.19 29.03
N GLY A 10 20.21 -6.81 28.47
CA GLY A 10 19.62 -7.42 27.28
C GLY A 10 20.60 -7.42 26.10
N LEU A 11 21.15 -6.26 25.75
CA LEU A 11 22.11 -6.09 24.65
C LEU A 11 23.46 -6.75 24.93
N THR A 12 23.98 -6.66 26.16
CA THR A 12 25.28 -7.29 26.50
C THR A 12 25.20 -8.80 26.41
N GLU A 13 24.06 -9.37 26.78
CA GLU A 13 23.91 -10.81 26.88
C GLU A 13 23.11 -11.41 25.72
N MET A 14 22.68 -10.68 24.68
CA MET A 14 21.66 -11.15 23.72
C MET A 14 21.87 -12.51 23.02
N PHE A 15 23.08 -13.08 23.02
CA PHE A 15 23.35 -14.44 22.52
C PHE A 15 23.53 -15.52 23.61
N THR A 16 23.26 -15.19 24.88
CA THR A 16 23.48 -16.06 26.04
C THR A 16 22.19 -16.76 26.47
N ILE A 17 21.91 -17.96 25.97
CA ILE A 17 20.63 -18.63 26.28
C ILE A 17 20.61 -19.28 27.68
N GLY A 18 21.76 -19.73 28.18
CA GLY A 18 21.90 -20.47 29.45
C GLY A 18 21.82 -19.62 30.72
N LYS A 19 20.95 -18.62 30.73
CA LYS A 19 20.68 -17.72 31.87
C LYS A 19 19.17 -17.59 32.06
N ARG A 20 18.77 -16.89 33.13
CA ARG A 20 17.38 -16.52 33.41
C ARG A 20 17.21 -15.01 33.49
N THR A 21 16.01 -14.55 33.15
CA THR A 21 15.63 -13.14 33.25
C THR A 21 14.45 -13.01 34.20
N SER A 22 14.59 -12.14 35.21
CA SER A 22 13.52 -11.85 36.15
C SER A 22 12.31 -11.22 35.45
N ARG A 23 11.12 -11.35 36.03
CA ARG A 23 9.88 -10.79 35.45
C ARG A 23 10.00 -9.29 35.18
N ALA A 24 10.49 -8.53 36.16
CA ALA A 24 10.67 -7.10 36.01
C ALA A 24 11.73 -6.78 34.94
N GLY A 25 12.85 -7.51 34.93
CA GLY A 25 13.90 -7.31 33.92
C GLY A 25 13.42 -7.55 32.49
N PHE A 26 12.55 -8.54 32.28
CA PHE A 26 11.95 -8.82 30.98
C PHE A 26 11.02 -7.70 30.51
N TRP A 27 10.05 -7.31 31.34
CA TRP A 27 9.07 -6.29 30.94
C TRP A 27 9.68 -4.89 30.79
N TRP A 28 10.72 -4.56 31.56
CA TRP A 28 11.48 -3.33 31.32
C TRP A 28 12.21 -3.35 29.97
N LEU A 29 12.90 -4.45 29.64
CA LEU A 29 13.54 -4.60 28.33
C LEU A 29 12.52 -4.54 27.18
N TYR A 30 11.37 -5.20 27.32
CA TYR A 30 10.28 -5.14 26.35
C TYR A 30 9.83 -3.68 26.14
N LEU A 31 9.60 -2.94 27.23
CA LEU A 31 9.21 -1.54 27.17
C LEU A 31 10.29 -0.66 26.53
N ASP A 32 11.56 -0.87 26.87
CA ASP A 32 12.69 -0.14 26.28
C ASP A 32 12.73 -0.33 24.76
N ILE A 33 12.63 -1.59 24.31
CA ILE A 33 12.61 -1.93 22.88
C ILE A 33 11.38 -1.34 22.19
N PHE A 34 10.21 -1.38 22.83
CA PHE A 34 8.99 -0.78 22.31
C PHE A 34 9.14 0.74 22.13
N ILE A 35 9.69 1.45 23.11
CA ILE A 35 9.94 2.90 23.02
C ILE A 35 10.97 3.23 21.94
N ILE A 36 12.07 2.47 21.85
CA ILE A 36 13.06 2.63 20.78
C ILE A 36 12.39 2.43 19.42
N GLY A 37 11.57 1.40 19.27
CA GLY A 37 10.80 1.13 18.06
C GLY A 37 9.85 2.29 17.72
N LEU A 38 9.12 2.82 18.69
CA LEU A 38 8.22 3.96 18.49
C LEU A 38 8.98 5.20 18.01
N ILE A 39 10.09 5.54 18.67
CA ILE A 39 10.93 6.69 18.30
C ILE A 39 11.51 6.50 16.90
N LEU A 40 12.01 5.30 16.58
CA LEU A 40 12.52 4.97 15.25
C LEU A 40 11.44 5.14 14.19
N ASN A 41 10.22 4.62 14.42
CA ASN A 41 9.13 4.77 13.45
C ASN A 41 8.69 6.23 13.30
N LEU A 42 8.58 6.99 14.40
CA LEU A 42 8.11 8.38 14.38
C LEU A 42 9.06 9.32 13.63
N ILE A 43 10.37 9.18 13.86
CA ILE A 43 11.38 10.04 13.24
C ILE A 43 11.65 9.61 11.80
N LEU A 44 11.68 8.29 11.57
CA LEU A 44 12.24 7.76 10.34
C LEU A 44 11.21 7.54 9.23
N SER A 45 9.92 7.34 9.57
CA SER A 45 8.85 7.25 8.58
C SER A 45 8.79 8.47 7.64
N PRO A 46 8.74 9.73 8.12
CA PRO A 46 8.75 10.89 7.23
C PRO A 46 10.08 11.09 6.50
N LEU A 47 11.21 10.77 7.15
CA LEU A 47 12.54 10.91 6.57
C LEU A 47 12.78 9.92 5.41
N LEU A 48 12.28 8.69 5.52
CA LEU A 48 12.39 7.69 4.47
C LEU A 48 11.55 8.05 3.26
N LYS A 49 10.32 8.57 3.45
CA LYS A 49 9.48 9.05 2.34
C LYS A 49 10.16 10.16 1.53
N GLN A 50 10.80 11.10 2.21
CA GLN A 50 11.51 12.20 1.55
C GLN A 50 12.79 11.76 0.80
N LEU A 51 13.43 10.66 1.23
CA LEU A 51 14.65 10.12 0.63
C LEU A 51 14.39 9.03 -0.43
N ALA A 52 13.17 8.48 -0.49
CA ALA A 52 12.76 7.44 -1.44
C ALA A 52 12.80 7.91 -2.91
N PHE A 53 12.79 9.22 -3.18
CA PHE A 53 12.96 9.81 -4.51
C PHE A 53 14.37 9.64 -5.12
N SER A 54 15.29 8.95 -4.44
CA SER A 54 16.70 8.85 -4.81
C SER A 54 17.11 7.47 -5.35
N GLY A 55 16.31 6.83 -6.21
CA GLY A 55 16.68 5.58 -6.91
C GLY A 55 16.83 4.30 -6.07
N ASP A 56 16.55 3.15 -6.69
CA ASP A 56 16.40 1.84 -6.05
C ASP A 56 17.59 1.38 -5.19
N SER A 57 18.82 1.67 -5.64
CA SER A 57 20.04 1.22 -4.96
C SER A 57 20.30 1.96 -3.64
N VAL A 58 19.97 3.25 -3.58
CA VAL A 58 20.14 4.06 -2.36
C VAL A 58 19.05 3.69 -1.34
N TRP A 59 17.83 3.47 -1.82
CA TRP A 59 16.71 3.01 -1.00
C TRP A 59 17.01 1.69 -0.26
N LEU A 60 17.47 0.67 -0.99
CA LEU A 60 17.82 -0.62 -0.39
C LEU A 60 18.97 -0.51 0.62
N LEU A 61 19.97 0.34 0.35
CA LEU A 61 21.05 0.58 1.30
C LEU A 61 20.54 1.26 2.59
N LEU A 62 19.66 2.25 2.47
CA LEU A 62 19.05 2.94 3.62
C LEU A 62 18.19 1.99 4.46
N LEU A 63 17.35 1.17 3.81
CA LEU A 63 16.56 0.15 4.49
C LEU A 63 17.46 -0.87 5.21
N PHE A 64 18.57 -1.27 4.59
CA PHE A 64 19.53 -2.17 5.22
C PHE A 64 20.15 -1.55 6.48
N LEU A 65 20.62 -0.30 6.41
CA LEU A 65 21.18 0.39 7.57
C LEU A 65 20.15 0.52 8.70
N LEU A 66 18.88 0.76 8.36
CA LEU A 66 17.78 0.80 9.31
C LEU A 66 17.49 -0.57 9.93
N SER A 67 17.59 -1.65 9.16
CA SER A 67 17.27 -2.99 9.67
C SER A 67 18.22 -3.45 10.80
N ILE A 68 19.42 -2.86 10.90
CA ILE A 68 20.44 -3.23 11.90
C ILE A 68 19.94 -3.08 13.34
N PRO A 69 19.45 -1.89 13.80
CA PRO A 69 18.90 -1.76 15.14
C PRO A 69 17.73 -2.72 15.40
N TYR A 70 16.86 -2.96 14.41
CA TYR A 70 15.77 -3.93 14.51
C TYR A 70 16.28 -5.37 14.69
N ALA A 71 17.32 -5.77 13.95
CA ALA A 71 17.93 -7.09 14.09
C ALA A 71 18.52 -7.30 15.49
N VAL A 72 19.22 -6.29 16.02
CA VAL A 72 19.79 -6.32 17.36
C VAL A 72 18.70 -6.42 18.44
N THR A 73 17.67 -5.59 18.37
CA THR A 73 16.59 -5.62 19.36
C THR A 73 15.76 -6.89 19.28
N THR A 74 15.53 -7.43 18.08
CA THR A 74 14.82 -8.70 17.86
C THR A 74 15.56 -9.87 18.51
N VAL A 75 16.87 -10.00 18.27
CA VAL A 75 17.68 -11.06 18.89
C VAL A 75 17.71 -10.90 20.43
N ALA A 76 17.85 -9.67 20.92
CA ALA A 76 17.84 -9.40 22.35
C ALA A 76 16.51 -9.81 23.01
N LEU A 77 15.38 -9.48 22.36
CA LEU A 77 14.05 -9.80 22.88
C LEU A 77 13.79 -11.31 22.83
N PHE A 78 14.05 -11.96 21.69
CA PHE A 78 13.87 -13.40 21.52
C PHE A 78 14.67 -14.20 22.57
N THR A 79 15.93 -13.84 22.79
CA THR A 79 16.72 -14.48 23.85
C THR A 79 16.17 -14.20 25.24
N ALA A 80 15.67 -12.98 25.51
CA ALA A 80 15.06 -12.65 26.79
C ALA A 80 13.77 -13.44 27.06
N GLU A 81 12.96 -13.71 26.03
CA GLU A 81 11.77 -14.58 26.12
C GLU A 81 12.16 -16.00 26.52
N ILE A 82 13.18 -16.58 25.87
CA ILE A 82 13.68 -17.91 26.24
C ILE A 82 14.14 -17.93 27.71
N ARG A 83 14.89 -16.92 28.14
CA ARG A 83 15.34 -16.81 29.55
C ARG A 83 14.20 -16.60 30.54
N ARG A 84 13.14 -15.90 30.14
CA ARG A 84 11.94 -15.70 30.94
C ARG A 84 11.16 -17.02 31.07
N LEU A 85 11.05 -17.80 29.99
CA LEU A 85 10.49 -19.15 30.02
C LEU A 85 11.31 -20.08 30.94
N HIS A 86 12.64 -20.02 30.86
CA HIS A 86 13.53 -20.75 31.77
C HIS A 86 13.25 -20.41 33.24
N ASP A 87 13.02 -19.13 33.56
CA ASP A 87 12.71 -18.70 34.92
C ASP A 87 11.37 -19.24 35.46
N THR A 88 10.44 -19.60 34.57
CA THR A 88 9.18 -20.28 34.94
C THR A 88 9.25 -21.81 34.78
N ASN A 89 10.47 -22.36 34.67
CA ASN A 89 10.75 -23.79 34.50
C ASN A 89 10.22 -24.39 33.17
N ARG A 90 10.15 -23.59 32.11
CA ARG A 90 9.75 -24.01 30.75
C ARG A 90 10.93 -23.94 29.80
N SER A 91 10.94 -24.76 28.75
CA SER A 91 11.97 -24.68 27.71
C SER A 91 11.63 -23.59 26.69
N GLY A 92 12.62 -23.14 25.90
CA GLY A 92 12.39 -22.18 24.81
C GLY A 92 11.43 -22.68 23.71
N HIS A 93 11.18 -23.99 23.60
CA HIS A 93 10.27 -24.57 22.60
C HIS A 93 8.83 -24.10 22.76
N PHE A 94 8.44 -23.55 23.91
CA PHE A 94 7.11 -22.95 24.06
C PHE A 94 6.91 -21.71 23.18
N LEU A 95 7.97 -21.11 22.62
CA LEU A 95 7.86 -20.06 21.62
C LEU A 95 7.32 -20.54 20.27
N TRP A 96 7.35 -21.85 19.97
CA TRP A 96 6.68 -22.39 18.78
C TRP A 96 5.17 -22.15 18.78
N LEU A 97 4.58 -21.90 19.96
CA LEU A 97 3.17 -21.51 20.06
C LEU A 97 2.89 -20.19 19.35
N LEU A 98 3.89 -19.30 19.15
CA LEU A 98 3.73 -18.06 18.39
C LEU A 98 3.35 -18.30 16.92
N LEU A 99 3.56 -19.52 16.39
CA LEU A 99 3.12 -19.89 15.04
C LEU A 99 1.59 -20.10 14.95
N ILE A 100 0.91 -20.25 16.09
CA ILE A 100 -0.56 -20.35 16.14
C ILE A 100 -1.11 -18.93 16.28
N PRO A 101 -1.81 -18.39 15.27
CA PRO A 101 -2.30 -17.02 15.32
C PRO A 101 -3.31 -16.84 16.46
N LEU A 102 -3.37 -15.62 17.00
CA LEU A 102 -4.25 -15.17 18.08
C LEU A 102 -4.02 -15.89 19.43
N VAL A 103 -4.29 -17.19 19.52
CA VAL A 103 -4.24 -17.97 20.77
C VAL A 103 -2.80 -18.20 21.23
N GLY A 104 -1.88 -18.44 20.31
CA GLY A 104 -0.47 -18.70 20.59
C GLY A 104 0.22 -17.58 21.40
N PRO A 105 0.21 -16.34 20.88
CA PRO A 105 0.73 -15.18 21.59
C PRO A 105 0.14 -14.99 22.99
N ILE A 106 -1.18 -15.20 23.16
CA ILE A 106 -1.84 -15.09 24.48
C ILE A 106 -1.25 -16.10 25.47
N ILE A 107 -1.09 -17.36 25.07
CA ILE A 107 -0.51 -18.40 25.94
C ILE A 107 0.92 -18.04 26.34
N VAL A 108 1.74 -17.58 25.38
CA VAL A 108 3.14 -17.19 25.64
C VAL A 108 3.20 -16.01 26.60
N ILE A 109 2.38 -14.96 26.39
CA ILE A 109 2.29 -13.81 27.30
C ILE A 109 1.94 -14.26 28.73
N VAL A 110 0.96 -15.16 28.88
CA VAL A 110 0.60 -15.73 30.19
C VAL A 110 1.80 -16.43 30.83
N PHE A 111 2.58 -17.21 30.07
CA PHE A 111 3.79 -17.84 30.60
C PHE A 111 4.86 -16.83 31.01
N LEU A 112 5.07 -15.77 30.25
CA LEU A 112 6.05 -14.72 30.54
C LEU A 112 5.65 -13.89 31.79
N ALA A 113 4.36 -13.74 32.06
CA ALA A 113 3.84 -12.99 33.22
C ALA A 113 3.88 -13.75 34.56
N GLN A 114 3.97 -15.09 34.53
CA GLN A 114 3.96 -15.94 35.73
C GLN A 114 5.14 -15.68 36.67
N LYS A 115 5.00 -16.07 37.94
CA LYS A 115 6.07 -15.97 38.95
C LYS A 115 7.22 -16.95 38.63
N ALA A 116 8.44 -16.58 39.05
CA ALA A 116 9.61 -17.42 38.96
C ALA A 116 9.42 -18.75 39.73
N LYS A 117 9.98 -19.85 39.21
CA LYS A 117 9.99 -21.16 39.88
C LYS A 117 11.42 -21.55 40.25
N PRO A 118 11.67 -22.05 41.48
CA PRO A 118 13.00 -22.52 41.88
C PRO A 118 13.61 -23.56 40.92
N ALA A 119 12.77 -24.45 40.38
CA ALA A 119 13.18 -25.45 39.40
C ALA A 119 13.81 -24.88 38.11
N GLY A 120 13.56 -23.60 37.80
CA GLY A 120 14.17 -22.92 36.65
C GLY A 120 15.71 -22.83 36.73
N GLN A 121 16.30 -22.94 37.93
CA GLN A 121 17.77 -22.95 38.13
C GLN A 121 18.50 -23.97 37.27
N ARG A 122 17.83 -25.05 36.84
CA ARG A 122 18.41 -26.07 35.94
C ARG A 122 18.89 -25.53 34.58
N PHE A 123 18.40 -24.36 34.16
CA PHE A 123 18.77 -23.74 32.88
C PHE A 123 19.99 -22.81 33.00
N ASP A 124 20.46 -22.52 34.23
CA ASP A 124 21.62 -21.68 34.46
C ASP A 124 22.91 -22.47 34.17
N LYS A 125 23.69 -22.02 33.19
CA LYS A 125 25.02 -22.57 32.89
C LYS A 125 26.09 -21.80 33.65
N THR A 126 27.02 -22.52 34.26
CA THR A 126 28.10 -21.94 35.08
C THR A 126 29.24 -21.34 34.26
N THR A 127 29.38 -21.72 32.99
CA THR A 127 30.37 -21.17 32.07
C THR A 127 29.93 -19.80 31.55
N GLN A 128 30.73 -18.77 31.82
CA GLN A 128 30.53 -17.44 31.24
C GLN A 128 30.81 -17.51 29.73
N PRO A 129 29.81 -17.24 28.87
CA PRO A 129 30.07 -17.21 27.43
C PRO A 129 30.99 -16.04 27.10
N LYS A 130 31.86 -16.23 26.09
CA LYS A 130 32.64 -15.13 25.52
C LYS A 130 31.68 -14.03 25.06
N ALA A 131 32.07 -12.75 25.20
CA ALA A 131 31.28 -11.63 24.71
C ALA A 131 30.91 -11.85 23.23
N TRP A 132 29.62 -11.67 22.89
CA TRP A 132 29.11 -11.97 21.55
C TRP A 132 29.85 -11.20 20.46
N VAL A 133 30.22 -9.94 20.73
CA VAL A 133 31.01 -9.09 19.81
C VAL A 133 32.33 -9.72 19.35
N LYS A 134 32.89 -10.66 20.12
CA LYS A 134 34.15 -11.36 19.79
C LYS A 134 33.94 -12.63 18.97
N GLN A 135 32.71 -12.97 18.64
CA GLN A 135 32.34 -14.21 17.96
C GLN A 135 31.83 -13.88 16.56
N TRP A 136 32.57 -14.25 15.51
CA TRP A 136 32.23 -13.88 14.13
C TRP A 136 30.83 -14.35 13.71
N TRP A 137 30.40 -15.52 14.18
CA TRP A 137 29.11 -16.10 13.83
C TRP A 137 27.91 -15.29 14.33
N THR A 138 28.06 -14.53 15.44
CA THR A 138 26.97 -13.67 15.92
C THR A 138 26.74 -12.50 14.98
N TRP A 139 27.81 -11.98 14.36
CA TRP A 139 27.70 -10.95 13.33
C TRP A 139 27.03 -11.50 12.07
N VAL A 140 27.33 -12.74 11.68
CA VAL A 140 26.65 -13.41 10.56
C VAL A 140 25.14 -13.52 10.82
N ILE A 141 24.74 -13.94 12.03
CA ILE A 141 23.31 -13.99 12.39
C ILE A 141 22.67 -12.61 12.32
N LEU A 142 23.32 -11.58 12.87
CA LEU A 142 22.79 -10.22 12.84
C LEU A 142 22.63 -9.70 11.41
N VAL A 143 23.60 -9.95 10.53
CA VAL A 143 23.52 -9.58 9.12
C VAL A 143 22.40 -10.33 8.42
N LEU A 144 22.24 -11.64 8.66
CA LEU A 144 21.16 -12.41 8.05
C LEU A 144 19.77 -11.92 8.49
N ILE A 145 19.61 -11.61 9.78
CA ILE A 145 18.36 -11.04 10.30
C ILE A 145 18.13 -9.64 9.73
N ALA A 146 19.18 -8.81 9.65
CA ALA A 146 19.09 -7.48 9.03
C ALA A 146 18.65 -7.57 7.57
N VAL A 147 19.24 -8.47 6.77
CA VAL A 147 18.83 -8.71 5.38
C VAL A 147 17.38 -9.18 5.30
N ALA A 148 16.98 -10.14 6.15
CA ALA A 148 15.60 -10.63 6.17
C ALA A 148 14.60 -9.53 6.56
N THR A 149 14.91 -8.71 7.56
CA THR A 149 14.12 -7.56 7.97
C THR A 149 14.08 -6.48 6.87
N THR A 150 15.18 -6.27 6.15
CA THR A 150 15.24 -5.36 5.00
C THR A 150 14.30 -5.83 3.90
N ALA A 151 14.34 -7.12 3.55
CA ALA A 151 13.44 -7.69 2.57
C ALA A 151 11.98 -7.57 3.02
N MET A 152 11.69 -7.81 4.30
CA MET A 152 10.34 -7.68 4.85
C MET A 152 9.86 -6.22 4.84
N PHE A 153 10.68 -5.25 5.22
CA PHE A 153 10.32 -3.83 5.15
C PHE A 153 10.20 -3.33 3.72
N ASN A 154 11.04 -3.80 2.80
CA ASN A 154 10.90 -3.47 1.38
C ASN A 154 9.59 -4.03 0.82
N LEU A 155 9.24 -5.26 1.19
CA LEU A 155 7.99 -5.89 0.81
C LEU A 155 6.78 -5.17 1.43
N SER A 156 6.83 -4.85 2.73
CA SER A 156 5.79 -4.07 3.40
C SER A 156 5.68 -2.67 2.85
N ALA A 157 6.77 -1.99 2.51
CA ALA A 157 6.72 -0.69 1.84
C ALA A 157 5.98 -0.82 0.50
N ARG A 158 6.25 -1.86 -0.29
CA ARG A 158 5.51 -2.12 -1.54
C ARG A 158 4.01 -2.46 -1.34
N TYR A 159 3.60 -2.85 -0.14
CA TYR A 159 2.20 -3.19 0.17
C TYR A 159 1.49 -2.15 1.06
N MET A 160 2.23 -1.25 1.71
CA MET A 160 1.75 -0.21 2.63
C MET A 160 2.02 1.21 2.10
N ASP A 161 2.68 1.33 0.96
CA ASP A 161 2.65 2.55 0.19
C ASP A 161 1.20 2.77 -0.26
N PRO A 162 0.59 3.93 0.04
CA PRO A 162 -0.63 4.33 -0.67
C PRO A 162 -0.35 4.33 -2.17
N SER A 163 0.85 4.72 -2.62
CA SER A 163 1.28 4.50 -3.99
C SER A 163 1.67 3.03 -4.32
N ALA A 164 1.26 2.02 -3.56
CA ALA A 164 1.19 0.64 -4.09
C ALA A 164 0.07 0.48 -5.13
N TRP A 165 -0.72 1.55 -5.31
CA TRP A 165 -1.56 1.81 -6.47
C TRP A 165 -0.86 2.73 -7.52
N GLU A 166 0.35 3.26 -7.29
CA GLU A 166 1.00 4.30 -8.15
C GLU A 166 2.49 4.02 -8.51
N GLN A 167 3.21 3.10 -7.86
CA GLN A 167 4.65 2.85 -8.06
C GLN A 167 4.95 1.42 -8.49
N SER A 168 4.42 1.04 -9.66
CA SER A 168 5.11 0.07 -10.53
C SER A 168 6.02 0.73 -11.58
N ALA A 169 6.16 2.06 -11.56
CA ALA A 169 7.31 2.76 -12.15
C ALA A 169 8.44 2.73 -11.10
N THR A 170 9.67 2.27 -11.34
CA THR A 170 10.51 2.50 -12.50
C THR A 170 11.56 1.39 -12.54
N SER A 171 11.57 0.55 -13.58
CA SER A 171 12.75 -0.26 -13.88
C SER A 171 13.73 0.60 -14.65
N GLN A 172 14.90 0.86 -14.06
CA GLN A 172 16.01 1.54 -14.72
C GLN A 172 16.38 0.85 -16.03
N THR A 173 16.18 1.55 -17.15
CA THR A 173 16.95 1.31 -18.38
C THR A 173 17.92 2.47 -18.54
N GLN A 174 19.22 2.17 -18.38
CA GLN A 174 20.27 3.07 -18.82
C GLN A 174 20.14 3.27 -20.34
N ASN A 175 20.07 4.52 -20.78
CA ASN A 175 20.58 4.86 -22.10
C ASN A 175 21.21 6.25 -22.10
N ASP A 176 22.47 6.27 -22.54
CA ASP A 176 23.26 7.47 -22.75
C ASP A 176 22.62 8.37 -23.82
N GLY A 177 22.39 9.64 -23.49
CA GLY A 177 21.84 10.61 -24.43
C GLY A 177 21.88 12.04 -23.91
N ASN A 178 22.85 12.79 -24.39
CA ASN A 178 23.16 14.18 -24.05
C ASN A 178 22.14 15.18 -24.66
N ALA A 179 21.49 16.02 -23.85
CA ALA A 179 21.16 17.45 -24.11
C ALA A 179 20.27 17.98 -22.95
N LYS A 180 20.78 18.88 -22.11
CA LYS A 180 20.70 20.36 -22.19
C LYS A 180 19.36 20.91 -21.69
N ALA A 181 19.44 21.51 -20.50
CA ALA A 181 18.38 22.25 -19.83
C ALA A 181 17.80 23.38 -20.69
N GLU A 182 16.49 23.55 -20.61
CA GLU A 182 15.86 24.86 -20.72
C GLU A 182 14.55 24.89 -19.92
N ASP A 183 14.35 26.05 -19.33
CA ASP A 183 13.36 26.49 -18.36
C ASP A 183 12.26 27.24 -19.12
N THR A 184 10.98 26.88 -18.95
CA THR A 184 9.89 27.83 -19.25
C THR A 184 8.57 27.51 -18.55
N ASP A 185 8.06 28.56 -17.92
CA ASP A 185 6.77 28.80 -17.28
C ASP A 185 5.55 28.67 -18.20
N THR A 186 4.40 28.27 -17.62
CA THR A 186 2.98 28.62 -17.96
C THR A 186 2.44 28.13 -19.33
N THR A 187 1.18 27.70 -19.54
CA THR A 187 -0.16 28.12 -19.06
C THR A 187 -1.19 27.13 -19.63
N ASP A 188 -2.34 26.98 -18.98
CA ASP A 188 -3.55 26.33 -19.53
C ASP A 188 -3.99 26.96 -20.86
N ASP A 189 -4.49 26.15 -21.79
CA ASP A 189 -5.55 26.51 -22.75
C ASP A 189 -6.06 25.26 -23.51
N ASP A 190 -7.37 25.06 -23.47
CA ASP A 190 -8.16 24.16 -24.32
C ASP A 190 -8.20 24.68 -25.78
N ASP A 191 -8.02 23.82 -26.78
CA ASP A 191 -8.83 23.85 -28.01
C ASP A 191 -8.65 22.54 -28.84
N ASP A 192 -9.78 21.98 -29.29
CA ASP A 192 -9.86 20.88 -30.26
C ASP A 192 -9.71 21.43 -31.70
N THR A 193 -8.93 20.78 -32.58
CA THR A 193 -9.25 20.67 -34.02
C THR A 193 -8.33 19.67 -34.75
N ASP A 194 -8.93 19.02 -35.76
CA ASP A 194 -8.47 17.84 -36.50
C ASP A 194 -7.18 17.97 -37.35
N ASP A 195 -6.54 16.80 -37.51
CA ASP A 195 -5.84 16.24 -38.68
C ASP A 195 -4.29 16.25 -38.74
N GLU A 196 -3.78 15.07 -39.13
CA GLU A 196 -2.41 14.63 -39.44
C GLU A 196 -1.40 14.42 -38.28
N SER A 197 -1.42 13.19 -37.74
CA SER A 197 -0.26 12.45 -37.20
C SER A 197 0.71 13.26 -36.31
N SER A 198 0.19 13.77 -35.21
CA SER A 198 0.98 14.09 -34.01
C SER A 198 1.05 12.84 -33.14
N ASP A 199 2.17 12.63 -32.45
CA ASP A 199 2.28 11.67 -31.35
C ASP A 199 1.28 12.10 -30.25
N ASP A 200 0.02 11.71 -30.39
CA ASP A 200 -1.00 11.92 -29.38
C ASP A 200 -0.69 10.97 -28.24
N THR A 201 -0.45 11.50 -27.06
CA THR A 201 -0.28 10.68 -25.85
C THR A 201 -1.39 10.95 -24.86
N ILE A 202 -1.70 9.95 -24.03
CA ILE A 202 -2.51 10.10 -22.83
C ILE A 202 -1.65 9.76 -21.62
N ASP A 203 -1.66 10.62 -20.61
CA ASP A 203 -0.95 10.36 -19.37
C ASP A 203 -1.84 9.50 -18.48
N LEU A 204 -1.33 8.32 -18.14
CA LEU A 204 -1.88 7.40 -17.13
C LEU A 204 -0.83 7.26 -16.03
N GLY A 205 -1.04 8.00 -14.94
CA GLY A 205 -0.09 8.13 -13.84
C GLY A 205 1.23 8.75 -14.32
N ASP A 206 2.34 8.07 -14.06
CA ASP A 206 3.68 8.50 -14.50
C ASP A 206 4.01 8.09 -15.95
N SER A 207 3.09 7.44 -16.68
CA SER A 207 3.35 6.88 -18.00
C SER A 207 2.56 7.62 -19.08
N SER A 208 3.28 8.17 -20.06
CA SER A 208 2.66 8.66 -21.29
C SER A 208 2.45 7.48 -22.23
N ILE A 209 1.19 7.24 -22.59
CA ILE A 209 0.75 6.15 -23.47
C ILE A 209 0.51 6.73 -24.85
N ASP A 210 1.21 6.22 -25.85
CA ASP A 210 1.03 6.63 -27.24
C ASP A 210 -0.33 6.14 -27.76
N ILE A 211 -1.05 7.02 -28.44
CA ILE A 211 -2.41 6.80 -28.95
C ILE A 211 -2.36 6.65 -30.47
N ALA A 212 -2.87 5.53 -30.95
CA ALA A 212 -3.05 5.27 -32.37
C ALA A 212 -4.33 5.91 -32.93
N ASP A 213 -5.39 5.98 -32.12
CA ASP A 213 -6.65 6.61 -32.51
C ASP A 213 -7.47 7.04 -31.27
N LYS A 214 -8.32 8.05 -31.41
CA LYS A 214 -9.19 8.53 -30.32
C LYS A 214 -10.54 8.98 -30.85
N LYS A 215 -11.59 8.78 -30.06
CA LYS A 215 -12.94 9.24 -30.39
C LYS A 215 -13.69 9.70 -29.14
N ALA A 216 -14.13 10.95 -29.17
CA ALA A 216 -14.90 11.55 -28.10
C ALA A 216 -16.41 11.55 -28.43
N TYR A 217 -17.22 11.30 -27.42
CA TYR A 217 -18.67 11.26 -27.46
C TYR A 217 -19.20 12.19 -26.37
N THR A 218 -20.04 13.15 -26.76
CA THR A 218 -20.83 13.93 -25.80
C THR A 218 -22.08 13.14 -25.44
N THR A 219 -22.45 13.13 -24.16
CA THR A 219 -23.61 12.44 -23.66
C THR A 219 -24.53 13.39 -22.89
N THR A 220 -25.81 13.04 -22.81
CA THR A 220 -26.82 13.82 -22.07
C THR A 220 -27.38 13.00 -20.92
N PHE A 221 -26.66 11.99 -20.45
CA PHE A 221 -27.10 11.20 -19.31
C PHE A 221 -27.10 12.07 -18.06
N SER A 222 -28.24 12.09 -17.37
CA SER A 222 -28.40 12.73 -16.08
C SER A 222 -29.53 12.04 -15.32
N GLU A 223 -29.28 11.72 -14.06
CA GLU A 223 -30.25 11.08 -13.17
C GLU A 223 -30.19 11.72 -11.79
N THR A 224 -31.35 12.07 -11.24
CA THR A 224 -31.48 12.60 -9.89
C THR A 224 -31.91 11.49 -8.93
N TRP A 225 -31.22 11.37 -7.80
CA TRP A 225 -31.55 10.49 -6.69
C TRP A 225 -31.26 11.17 -5.35
N SER A 226 -32.24 11.10 -4.43
CA SER A 226 -32.12 11.67 -3.09
C SER A 226 -31.62 13.11 -3.07
N GLU A 227 -32.26 13.98 -3.85
CA GLU A 227 -31.92 15.42 -4.03
C GLU A 227 -30.60 15.69 -4.76
N SER A 228 -29.74 14.67 -4.95
CA SER A 228 -28.48 14.77 -5.68
C SER A 228 -28.62 14.34 -7.14
N THR A 229 -27.85 14.96 -8.04
CA THR A 229 -27.87 14.67 -9.48
C THR A 229 -26.53 14.13 -9.95
N PHE A 230 -26.57 13.02 -10.69
CA PHE A 230 -25.43 12.37 -11.31
C PHE A 230 -25.52 12.53 -12.81
N ALA A 231 -24.45 12.96 -13.47
CA ALA A 231 -24.40 13.13 -14.91
C ALA A 231 -23.14 12.50 -15.51
N ILE A 232 -23.24 12.13 -16.78
CA ILE A 232 -22.11 11.72 -17.62
C ILE A 232 -22.21 12.59 -18.86
N ASP A 233 -21.32 13.54 -19.04
CA ASP A 233 -21.37 14.51 -20.12
C ASP A 233 -20.39 14.19 -21.26
N LYS A 234 -19.29 13.49 -20.97
CA LYS A 234 -18.29 13.11 -21.97
C LYS A 234 -17.76 11.68 -21.77
N VAL A 235 -17.62 10.95 -22.87
CA VAL A 235 -16.91 9.68 -22.93
C VAL A 235 -15.89 9.75 -24.05
N THR A 236 -14.62 9.46 -23.78
CA THR A 236 -13.58 9.38 -24.80
C THR A 236 -13.01 7.97 -24.83
N VAL A 237 -12.96 7.38 -26.02
CA VAL A 237 -12.37 6.07 -26.27
C VAL A 237 -11.03 6.28 -26.97
N TYR A 238 -9.98 5.66 -26.44
CA TYR A 238 -8.62 5.71 -26.98
C TYR A 238 -8.19 4.31 -27.39
N LYS A 239 -7.60 4.20 -28.57
CA LYS A 239 -6.84 3.05 -29.03
C LYS A 239 -5.36 3.34 -28.86
N THR A 240 -4.65 2.50 -28.12
CA THR A 240 -3.22 2.71 -27.88
C THR A 240 -2.37 2.24 -29.07
N ASP A 241 -1.19 2.84 -29.26
CA ASP A 241 -0.21 2.40 -30.27
C ASP A 241 0.58 1.18 -29.77
N GLY A 242 -0.10 0.03 -29.81
CA GLY A 242 0.43 -1.25 -29.33
C GLY A 242 -0.18 -1.69 -28.00
N ASP A 243 0.31 -2.80 -27.47
CA ASP A 243 -0.18 -3.38 -26.23
C ASP A 243 0.64 -2.86 -25.05
N TYR A 244 -0.04 -2.26 -24.08
CA TYR A 244 0.54 -1.80 -22.82
C TYR A 244 0.19 -2.77 -21.70
N THR A 245 0.91 -2.67 -20.60
CA THR A 245 0.67 -3.57 -19.46
C THR A 245 0.62 -2.79 -18.17
N GLN A 246 -0.40 -3.07 -17.36
CA GLN A 246 -0.58 -2.48 -16.05
C GLN A 246 -0.52 -3.57 -14.96
N GLY A 247 -0.11 -3.19 -13.76
CA GLY A 247 0.05 -4.12 -12.64
C GLY A 247 1.37 -4.89 -12.67
N SER A 248 1.56 -5.74 -11.66
CA SER A 248 2.82 -6.43 -11.40
C SER A 248 2.61 -7.89 -10.99
N GLY A 249 3.57 -8.76 -11.34
CA GLY A 249 3.53 -10.16 -10.91
C GLY A 249 2.39 -10.96 -11.52
N HIS A 250 1.55 -11.58 -10.69
CA HIS A 250 0.43 -12.41 -11.13
C HIS A 250 -0.80 -11.61 -11.55
N ASP A 251 -0.87 -10.33 -11.16
CA ASP A 251 -2.00 -9.43 -11.43
C ASP A 251 -1.70 -8.51 -12.63
N LYS A 252 -0.62 -8.79 -13.37
CA LYS A 252 -0.23 -8.04 -14.56
C LYS A 252 -1.25 -8.26 -15.68
N THR A 253 -1.95 -7.21 -16.08
CA THR A 253 -2.91 -7.20 -17.18
C THR A 253 -2.29 -6.49 -18.38
N SER A 254 -2.70 -6.90 -19.59
CA SER A 254 -2.35 -6.19 -20.83
C SER A 254 -3.61 -5.51 -21.34
N PHE A 255 -3.46 -4.30 -21.86
CA PHE A 255 -4.54 -3.52 -22.41
C PHE A 255 -4.09 -2.83 -23.69
N ASN A 256 -5.03 -2.56 -24.57
CA ASN A 256 -4.76 -1.77 -25.77
C ASN A 256 -5.90 -0.83 -26.17
N GLY A 257 -6.82 -0.58 -25.22
CA GLY A 257 -7.84 0.44 -25.30
C GLY A 257 -8.03 1.09 -23.93
N VAL A 258 -8.45 2.36 -23.92
CA VAL A 258 -8.76 3.12 -22.71
C VAL A 258 -10.09 3.82 -22.91
N VAL A 259 -10.99 3.73 -21.95
CA VAL A 259 -12.23 4.52 -21.92
C VAL A 259 -12.14 5.51 -20.78
N LYS A 260 -12.22 6.81 -21.10
CA LYS A 260 -12.31 7.90 -20.14
C LYS A 260 -13.74 8.38 -20.05
N VAL A 261 -14.34 8.35 -18.88
CA VAL A 261 -15.72 8.79 -18.62
C VAL A 261 -15.66 9.99 -17.70
N HIS A 262 -16.09 11.15 -18.18
CA HIS A 262 -16.26 12.33 -17.34
C HIS A 262 -17.63 12.27 -16.66
N MET A 263 -17.64 12.45 -15.34
CA MET A 263 -18.83 12.36 -14.52
C MET A 263 -18.97 13.59 -13.63
N ASN A 264 -20.20 14.00 -13.37
CA ASN A 264 -20.51 15.13 -12.50
C ASN A 264 -21.49 14.68 -11.40
N ILE A 265 -21.31 15.23 -10.20
CA ILE A 265 -22.17 15.05 -9.05
C ILE A 265 -22.56 16.43 -8.52
N ASP A 266 -23.85 16.71 -8.47
CA ASP A 266 -24.43 17.85 -7.74
C ASP A 266 -25.11 17.30 -6.49
N ALA A 267 -24.48 17.45 -5.33
CA ALA A 267 -24.96 16.90 -4.07
C ALA A 267 -26.05 17.82 -3.48
N GLY A 268 -27.32 17.43 -3.57
CA GLY A 268 -28.42 18.18 -2.94
C GLY A 268 -28.44 18.04 -1.42
N ARG A 269 -27.79 16.99 -0.91
CA ARG A 269 -27.66 16.66 0.51
C ARG A 269 -26.36 15.92 0.78
N ASP A 270 -26.04 15.75 2.06
CA ASP A 270 -24.91 14.94 2.51
C ASP A 270 -25.07 13.50 1.99
N ILE A 271 -24.09 13.03 1.23
CA ILE A 271 -24.16 11.76 0.49
C ILE A 271 -22.78 11.14 0.37
N ASN A 272 -22.72 9.81 0.32
CA ASN A 272 -21.55 9.06 -0.13
C ASN A 272 -21.80 8.55 -1.54
N ALA A 273 -20.89 8.82 -2.47
CA ALA A 273 -20.99 8.32 -3.84
C ALA A 273 -19.64 7.75 -4.30
N TYR A 274 -19.65 6.66 -5.06
CA TYR A 274 -18.42 6.01 -5.52
C TYR A 274 -18.32 5.76 -7.04
N PRO A 275 -18.61 6.74 -7.94
CA PRO A 275 -18.33 6.59 -9.37
C PRO A 275 -16.89 6.21 -9.75
N SER A 276 -15.89 6.64 -9.01
CA SER A 276 -14.47 6.28 -9.20
C SER A 276 -14.24 4.79 -9.02
N GLN A 277 -15.13 4.06 -8.34
CA GLN A 277 -15.12 2.60 -8.13
C GLN A 277 -16.08 1.86 -9.08
N ALA A 278 -16.47 2.48 -10.19
CA ALA A 278 -17.44 1.88 -11.10
C ALA A 278 -16.89 0.64 -11.83
N THR A 279 -17.80 -0.24 -12.24
CA THR A 279 -17.51 -1.31 -13.21
C THR A 279 -18.10 -0.92 -14.57
N LEU A 280 -17.27 -1.00 -15.62
CA LEU A 280 -17.67 -0.80 -17.01
C LEU A 280 -17.87 -2.14 -17.72
N SER A 281 -18.92 -2.24 -18.54
CA SER A 281 -19.14 -3.34 -19.47
C SER A 281 -19.41 -2.81 -20.86
N THR A 282 -18.74 -3.36 -21.87
CA THR A 282 -18.81 -2.94 -23.27
C THR A 282 -19.79 -3.81 -24.07
N ASN A 283 -20.23 -3.34 -25.24
CA ASN A 283 -21.14 -4.09 -26.12
C ASN A 283 -20.52 -5.38 -26.70
N ASP A 284 -19.21 -5.48 -26.75
CA ASP A 284 -18.47 -6.68 -27.19
C ASP A 284 -18.23 -7.69 -26.05
N GLY A 285 -18.73 -7.41 -24.84
CA GLY A 285 -18.77 -8.35 -23.72
C GLY A 285 -17.56 -8.30 -22.79
N GLN A 286 -16.70 -7.29 -22.90
CA GLN A 286 -15.66 -7.03 -21.91
C GLN A 286 -16.28 -6.43 -20.65
N GLN A 287 -15.69 -6.74 -19.50
CA GLN A 287 -16.04 -6.16 -18.22
C GLN A 287 -14.76 -5.85 -17.46
N VAL A 288 -14.62 -4.59 -17.06
CA VAL A 288 -13.42 -4.06 -16.41
C VAL A 288 -13.85 -3.15 -15.28
N ASP A 289 -13.09 -3.17 -14.19
CA ASP A 289 -13.25 -2.21 -13.12
C ASP A 289 -12.49 -0.93 -13.47
N SER A 290 -12.88 0.19 -12.87
CA SER A 290 -12.20 1.46 -13.02
C SER A 290 -10.75 1.38 -12.54
N ASP A 291 -9.92 2.15 -13.21
CA ASP A 291 -8.55 2.39 -12.82
C ASP A 291 -8.51 3.46 -11.73
N LEU A 292 -8.57 3.03 -10.48
CA LEU A 292 -8.58 3.94 -9.33
C LEU A 292 -7.30 4.77 -9.20
N ALA A 293 -6.18 4.34 -9.80
CA ALA A 293 -4.91 5.06 -9.71
C ALA A 293 -4.90 6.26 -10.65
N ASP A 294 -5.48 6.10 -11.84
CA ASP A 294 -5.45 7.11 -12.89
C ASP A 294 -6.73 7.98 -12.91
N SER A 295 -7.78 7.59 -12.17
CA SER A 295 -9.03 8.34 -12.05
C SER A 295 -8.94 9.52 -11.07
N ASP A 296 -9.68 10.58 -11.36
CA ASP A 296 -9.72 11.79 -10.53
C ASP A 296 -10.39 11.51 -9.16
N ASP A 297 -9.93 12.19 -8.12
CA ASP A 297 -10.51 12.15 -6.77
C ASP A 297 -11.61 13.22 -6.65
N PHE A 298 -12.83 12.84 -7.04
CA PHE A 298 -13.99 13.74 -7.07
C PHE A 298 -15.22 13.19 -6.33
N ASP A 299 -15.12 12.01 -5.72
CA ASP A 299 -16.23 11.33 -5.07
C ASP A 299 -15.91 10.94 -3.61
N GLY A 300 -16.70 10.04 -3.02
CA GLY A 300 -16.68 9.76 -1.59
C GLY A 300 -17.75 10.53 -0.83
N GLU A 301 -17.38 11.10 0.32
CA GLU A 301 -18.27 11.87 1.20
C GLU A 301 -18.41 13.30 0.68
N LEU A 302 -19.63 13.69 0.30
CA LEU A 302 -19.95 14.99 -0.28
C LEU A 302 -21.00 15.69 0.57
N ASP A 303 -20.68 16.89 1.06
CA ASP A 303 -21.60 17.75 1.79
C ASP A 303 -22.70 18.31 0.87
N SER A 304 -23.88 18.59 1.43
CA SER A 304 -24.97 19.28 0.73
C SER A 304 -24.51 20.60 0.09
N GLY A 305 -24.85 20.77 -1.18
CA GLY A 305 -24.51 21.91 -2.03
C GLY A 305 -23.17 21.78 -2.76
N THR A 306 -22.44 20.66 -2.59
CA THR A 306 -21.18 20.42 -3.27
C THR A 306 -21.41 20.01 -4.73
N GLN A 307 -20.67 20.63 -5.64
CA GLN A 307 -20.56 20.19 -7.03
C GLN A 307 -19.15 19.65 -7.23
N SER A 308 -19.06 18.45 -7.76
CA SER A 308 -17.81 17.75 -7.98
C SER A 308 -17.85 17.03 -9.32
N ASP A 309 -16.74 16.99 -10.02
CA ASP A 309 -16.62 16.33 -11.32
C ASP A 309 -15.21 15.80 -11.53
N GLY A 310 -15.09 14.79 -12.37
CA GLY A 310 -13.82 14.15 -12.65
C GLY A 310 -13.91 13.05 -13.70
N ASN A 311 -12.74 12.63 -14.15
CA ASN A 311 -12.57 11.58 -15.13
C ASN A 311 -12.35 10.23 -14.44
N VAL A 312 -13.09 9.22 -14.89
CA VAL A 312 -12.90 7.82 -14.51
C VAL A 312 -12.33 7.06 -15.71
N TYR A 313 -11.20 6.37 -15.51
CA TYR A 313 -10.51 5.62 -16.56
C TYR A 313 -10.80 4.13 -16.45
N PHE A 314 -10.89 3.47 -17.60
CA PHE A 314 -11.12 2.03 -17.70
C PHE A 314 -10.19 1.45 -18.76
N LEU A 315 -9.37 0.46 -18.39
CA LEU A 315 -8.42 -0.17 -19.31
C LEU A 315 -9.04 -1.40 -19.96
N LEU A 316 -9.20 -1.37 -21.27
CA LEU A 316 -9.77 -2.46 -22.06
C LEU A 316 -8.68 -3.43 -22.52
N PRO A 317 -8.80 -4.74 -22.20
CA PRO A 317 -7.87 -5.77 -22.67
C PRO A 317 -7.68 -5.77 -24.19
N THR A 318 -8.76 -5.55 -24.93
CA THR A 318 -8.76 -5.55 -26.39
C THR A 318 -9.67 -4.47 -26.95
N LEU A 319 -9.19 -3.70 -27.92
CA LEU A 319 -9.97 -2.76 -28.71
C LEU A 319 -9.40 -2.77 -30.12
N ASP A 320 -10.16 -3.14 -31.14
CA ASP A 320 -9.65 -3.18 -32.52
C ASP A 320 -9.78 -1.79 -33.16
N ASP A 321 -10.97 -1.19 -33.09
CA ASP A 321 -11.27 0.17 -33.56
C ASP A 321 -12.05 0.95 -32.49
N VAL A 322 -11.80 2.26 -32.35
CA VAL A 322 -12.51 3.13 -31.39
C VAL A 322 -14.02 3.23 -31.68
N SER A 323 -14.45 2.85 -32.89
CA SER A 323 -15.86 2.80 -33.31
C SER A 323 -16.53 1.45 -33.06
N ASP A 324 -15.81 0.42 -32.60
CA ASP A 324 -16.40 -0.88 -32.25
C ASP A 324 -17.26 -0.79 -30.97
N LEU A 325 -16.97 0.20 -30.13
CA LEU A 325 -17.77 0.51 -28.95
C LEU A 325 -18.98 1.36 -29.34
N SER A 326 -20.16 0.73 -29.35
CA SER A 326 -21.46 1.38 -29.62
C SER A 326 -22.21 1.74 -28.34
N SER A 327 -21.86 1.12 -27.21
CA SER A 327 -22.42 1.46 -25.91
C SER A 327 -21.51 0.97 -24.78
N ILE A 328 -21.50 1.72 -23.68
CA ILE A 328 -20.90 1.29 -22.42
C ILE A 328 -21.98 1.23 -21.35
N ARG A 329 -21.87 0.26 -20.45
CA ARG A 329 -22.72 0.09 -19.28
C ARG A 329 -21.88 0.29 -18.03
N LEU A 330 -22.27 1.22 -17.17
CA LEU A 330 -21.57 1.59 -15.96
C LEU A 330 -22.41 1.22 -14.74
N LYS A 331 -21.72 0.74 -13.70
CA LYS A 331 -22.32 0.43 -12.40
C LYS A 331 -21.51 1.01 -11.27
N TRP A 332 -22.16 1.72 -10.36
CA TRP A 332 -21.55 2.25 -9.14
C TRP A 332 -22.62 2.38 -8.06
N SER A 333 -22.19 2.61 -6.82
CA SER A 333 -23.09 2.76 -5.68
C SER A 333 -23.03 4.16 -5.08
N ALA A 334 -24.14 4.55 -4.47
CA ALA A 334 -24.20 5.71 -3.59
C ALA A 334 -25.14 5.43 -2.40
N ASP A 335 -24.89 6.07 -1.28
CA ASP A 335 -25.65 5.91 -0.04
C ASP A 335 -25.74 7.23 0.72
N TYR A 336 -26.65 7.29 1.68
CA TYR A 336 -26.73 8.40 2.60
C TYR A 336 -27.10 7.94 4.00
N ASP A 337 -26.67 8.70 4.99
CA ASP A 337 -27.02 8.44 6.38
C ASP A 337 -28.47 8.85 6.68
N THR A 338 -29.17 7.97 7.40
CA THR A 338 -30.53 8.19 7.90
C THR A 338 -30.74 7.43 9.21
N ASP A 339 -31.50 8.02 10.12
CA ASP A 339 -31.92 7.38 11.38
C ASP A 339 -33.14 6.47 11.19
N ASP A 340 -33.76 6.49 10.00
CA ASP A 340 -34.90 5.65 9.66
C ASP A 340 -34.41 4.28 9.17
N TYR A 341 -34.49 3.29 10.06
CA TYR A 341 -34.10 1.90 9.76
C TYR A 341 -34.96 1.23 8.67
N ASP A 342 -36.12 1.82 8.32
CA ASP A 342 -37.02 1.32 7.27
C ASP A 342 -36.85 2.10 5.95
N ASP A 343 -35.86 3.01 5.83
CA ASP A 343 -35.58 3.75 4.59
C ASP A 343 -34.83 2.89 3.56
N ASP A 344 -35.60 2.11 2.79
CA ASP A 344 -35.10 1.30 1.68
C ASP A 344 -34.44 2.15 0.55
N ASN A 345 -34.60 3.48 0.56
CA ASN A 345 -34.01 4.39 -0.42
C ASN A 345 -32.65 4.95 0.02
N ALA A 346 -32.16 4.61 1.23
CA ALA A 346 -30.86 5.04 1.76
C ALA A 346 -29.64 4.57 0.95
N TYR A 347 -29.83 3.57 0.08
CA TYR A 347 -28.78 3.00 -0.77
C TYR A 347 -29.27 2.87 -2.21
N LYS A 348 -28.39 3.13 -3.17
CA LYS A 348 -28.68 2.96 -4.59
C LYS A 348 -27.50 2.39 -5.35
N ASP A 349 -27.77 1.33 -6.10
CA ASP A 349 -26.94 0.86 -7.19
C ASP A 349 -27.40 1.52 -8.50
N PHE A 350 -26.51 2.31 -9.10
CA PHE A 350 -26.70 2.82 -10.45
C PHE A 350 -26.32 1.73 -11.46
N ASP A 351 -27.13 1.62 -12.51
CA ASP A 351 -26.93 0.67 -13.60
C ASP A 351 -27.32 1.34 -14.91
N VAL A 352 -26.35 2.03 -15.50
CA VAL A 352 -26.57 3.01 -16.56
C VAL A 352 -25.97 2.50 -17.86
N THR A 353 -26.68 2.64 -18.97
CA THR A 353 -26.15 2.37 -20.30
C THR A 353 -26.07 3.65 -21.12
N VAL A 354 -24.84 4.05 -21.46
CA VAL A 354 -24.54 5.21 -22.31
C VAL A 354 -24.35 4.72 -23.75
N GLN A 355 -25.10 5.30 -24.68
CA GLN A 355 -24.97 5.01 -26.11
C GLN A 355 -23.85 5.87 -26.70
N LEU A 356 -22.89 5.24 -27.37
CA LEU A 356 -21.74 5.89 -28.03
C LEU A 356 -21.99 6.02 -29.53
N ASN A 357 -23.21 6.43 -29.90
CA ASN A 357 -23.60 6.58 -31.30
C ASN A 357 -23.43 8.05 -31.70
N GLN A 358 -22.56 8.29 -32.70
CA GLN A 358 -22.66 9.45 -33.58
C GLN A 358 -23.12 8.99 -34.95
#